data_AF-A0A3N0XF55-F1
#
_entry.id   AF-A0A3N0XF55-F1
#
_cell.length_a   1.000
_cell.length_b   1.000
_cell.length_c   1.000
_cell.angle_alpha   90.00
_cell.angle_beta   90.00
_cell.angle_gamma   90.00
#
_symmetry.space_group_name_H-M   'P 1'
#
loop_
_entity.id
_entity.type
_entity.pdbx_description
1 polymer ?
#
loop_
_entity_poly.entity_id
_entity_poly.type
_entity_poly.pdbx_seq_one_letter_code
_entity_poly.pdbx_strand_id
1 'polypeptide(L)'
;MASKHNINFFQGNKNLLTDISDEKQALVMISEKISELFDMKNICFLFGSGTSAGAIPTMKDMFKAVEVKIKTLSKDRQDFYDAIKLQQPENLEELLGILYSSRHYLTCDATKVKEFKICEELISIIEEVIFTKINININDSKYEDALQLYKNFYLKVAHRNKDLSRISIFTINNDLFNEFALDNLNISYINGFNGGISRFFNPAFFNYTYSKRMDTSIEKYEPIENLVYLYKIHGSVNWYEDETSANTYFKIKEETSITNLKYSKDINTLMTT
;
A
#
# COMPACT_ATOMS: atom_id res chain seq x y z
N MET A 1 -0.32 -34.78 -17.32
CA MET A 1 -0.68 -35.05 -15.91
C MET A 1 -0.95 -33.73 -15.25
N ALA A 2 -2.22 -33.35 -15.10
CA ALA A 2 -2.62 -32.13 -14.41
C ALA A 2 -2.25 -32.28 -12.93
N SER A 3 -1.44 -31.36 -12.40
CA SER A 3 -1.15 -31.28 -10.97
C SER A 3 -2.46 -31.12 -10.21
N LYS A 4 -2.84 -32.09 -9.38
CA LYS A 4 -3.94 -31.93 -8.41
C LYS A 4 -3.60 -30.74 -7.52
N HIS A 5 -4.25 -29.61 -7.74
CA HIS A 5 -4.22 -28.50 -6.81
C HIS A 5 -5.07 -28.92 -5.60
N ASN A 6 -4.43 -29.15 -4.45
CA ASN A 6 -5.12 -29.41 -3.18
C ASN A 6 -5.71 -28.08 -2.68
N ILE A 7 -6.87 -27.70 -3.21
CA ILE A 7 -7.63 -26.57 -2.68
C ILE A 7 -8.25 -27.02 -1.36
N ASN A 8 -7.90 -26.36 -0.26
CA ASN A 8 -8.49 -26.61 1.04
C ASN A 8 -9.33 -25.40 1.45
N PHE A 9 -10.60 -25.61 1.80
CA PHE A 9 -11.49 -24.54 2.28
C PHE A 9 -12.10 -24.96 3.60
N PHE A 10 -11.62 -24.35 4.69
CA PHE A 10 -12.00 -24.72 6.04
C PHE A 10 -13.00 -23.73 6.64
N GLN A 11 -14.02 -24.25 7.32
CA GLN A 11 -14.88 -23.50 8.21
C GLN A 11 -14.79 -24.13 9.61
N GLY A 12 -14.06 -23.46 10.50
CA GLY A 12 -13.64 -24.06 11.77
C GLY A 12 -12.71 -25.26 11.53
N ASN A 13 -13.03 -26.41 12.14
CA ASN A 13 -12.23 -27.64 12.00
C ASN A 13 -12.67 -28.53 10.81
N LYS A 14 -13.66 -28.10 10.02
CA LYS A 14 -14.20 -28.88 8.90
C LYS A 14 -13.71 -28.32 7.57
N ASN A 15 -13.11 -29.17 6.74
CA ASN A 15 -12.87 -28.85 5.34
C ASN A 15 -14.18 -29.09 4.57
N LEU A 16 -14.71 -28.06 3.94
CA LEU A 16 -15.97 -28.09 3.20
C LEU A 16 -15.82 -28.73 1.80
N LEU A 17 -14.59 -29.02 1.38
CA LEU A 17 -14.28 -29.59 0.07
C LEU A 17 -13.89 -31.07 0.13
N THR A 18 -14.06 -31.76 1.27
CA THR A 18 -13.64 -33.17 1.43
C THR A 18 -14.29 -34.13 0.45
N ASP A 19 -15.52 -33.82 0.02
CA ASP A 19 -16.33 -34.68 -0.84
C ASP A 19 -16.32 -34.23 -2.32
N ILE A 20 -15.59 -33.16 -2.65
CA ILE A 20 -15.57 -32.55 -3.99
C ILE A 20 -14.24 -32.87 -4.67
N SER A 21 -14.29 -33.72 -5.68
CA SER A 21 -13.13 -34.13 -6.47
C SER A 21 -12.94 -33.28 -7.74
N ASP A 22 -13.96 -32.54 -8.18
CA ASP A 22 -13.91 -31.64 -9.33
C ASP A 22 -13.53 -30.21 -8.91
N GLU A 23 -12.42 -29.72 -9.42
CA GLU A 23 -11.89 -28.38 -9.15
C GLU A 23 -12.86 -27.27 -9.55
N LYS A 24 -13.62 -27.45 -10.63
CA LYS A 24 -14.59 -26.44 -11.07
C LYS A 24 -15.73 -26.29 -10.07
N GLN A 25 -16.24 -27.41 -9.55
CA GLN A 25 -17.30 -27.41 -8.55
C GLN A 25 -16.80 -26.83 -7.21
N ALA A 26 -15.56 -27.14 -6.83
CA ALA A 26 -14.93 -26.56 -5.65
C ALA A 26 -14.83 -25.03 -5.74
N LEU A 27 -14.40 -24.49 -6.89
CA LEU A 27 -14.31 -23.04 -7.11
C LEU A 27 -15.68 -22.35 -7.08
N VAL A 28 -16.72 -22.98 -7.64
CA VAL A 28 -18.09 -22.44 -7.59
C VAL A 28 -18.58 -22.36 -6.14
N MET A 29 -18.42 -23.44 -5.37
CA MET A 29 -18.83 -23.45 -3.95
C MET A 29 -18.08 -22.39 -3.13
N ILE A 30 -16.77 -22.24 -3.33
CA ILE A 30 -15.98 -21.20 -2.67
C ILE A 30 -16.49 -19.82 -3.05
N SER A 31 -16.77 -19.58 -4.34
CA SER A 31 -17.29 -18.30 -4.83
C SER A 31 -18.65 -17.96 -4.24
N GLU A 32 -19.56 -18.94 -4.15
CA GLU A 32 -20.87 -18.77 -3.51
C GLU A 32 -20.72 -18.41 -2.03
N LYS A 33 -19.86 -19.14 -1.29
CA LYS A 33 -19.61 -18.84 0.12
C LYS A 33 -18.96 -17.50 0.35
N ILE A 34 -18.01 -17.10 -0.48
CA ILE A 34 -17.42 -15.77 -0.41
C ILE A 34 -18.49 -14.71 -0.71
N SER A 35 -19.38 -14.95 -1.68
CA SER A 35 -20.47 -14.02 -2.00
C SER A 35 -21.43 -13.85 -0.82
N GLU A 36 -21.78 -14.93 -0.10
CA GLU A 36 -22.55 -14.84 1.15
C GLU A 36 -21.85 -13.97 2.21
N LEU A 37 -20.51 -14.01 2.29
CA LEU A 37 -19.76 -13.16 3.21
C LEU A 37 -19.81 -11.68 2.83
N PHE A 38 -19.95 -11.36 1.53
CA PHE A 38 -20.11 -9.97 1.07
C PHE A 38 -21.44 -9.33 1.48
N ASP A 39 -22.46 -10.14 1.79
CA ASP A 39 -23.76 -9.68 2.28
C ASP A 39 -23.78 -9.38 3.79
N MET A 40 -22.70 -9.71 4.51
CA MET A 40 -22.61 -9.37 5.93
C MET A 40 -22.67 -7.87 6.16
N LYS A 41 -23.29 -7.44 7.28
CA LYS A 41 -23.50 -6.01 7.56
C LYS A 41 -22.19 -5.23 7.66
N ASN A 42 -21.23 -5.74 8.42
CA ASN A 42 -19.95 -5.10 8.70
C ASN A 42 -18.80 -5.91 8.09
N ILE A 43 -18.11 -5.35 7.11
CA ILE A 43 -17.00 -6.01 6.42
C ILE A 43 -15.80 -5.08 6.40
N CYS A 44 -14.65 -5.63 6.77
CA CYS A 44 -13.36 -4.97 6.70
C CYS A 44 -12.41 -5.84 5.88
N PHE A 45 -11.61 -5.21 5.02
CA PHE A 45 -10.55 -5.88 4.27
C PHE A 45 -9.19 -5.43 4.79
N LEU A 46 -8.24 -6.36 4.87
CA LEU A 46 -6.83 -6.06 5.15
C LEU A 46 -6.00 -6.48 3.94
N PHE A 47 -5.37 -5.51 3.28
CA PHE A 47 -4.49 -5.72 2.15
C PHE A 47 -3.04 -5.74 2.61
N GLY A 48 -2.39 -6.87 2.36
CA GLY A 48 -0.95 -7.05 2.54
C GLY A 48 -0.19 -6.95 1.23
N SER A 49 1.14 -7.01 1.31
CA SER A 49 2.04 -6.84 0.15
C SER A 49 1.79 -7.85 -0.98
N GLY A 50 1.21 -9.01 -0.66
CA GLY A 50 0.81 -10.02 -1.64
C GLY A 50 -0.26 -9.57 -2.63
N THR A 51 -1.09 -8.58 -2.29
CA THR A 51 -2.13 -8.06 -3.18
C THR A 51 -1.56 -7.35 -4.42
N SER A 52 -0.35 -6.80 -4.30
CA SER A 52 0.34 -6.08 -5.39
C SER A 52 1.51 -6.86 -6.00
N ALA A 53 1.77 -8.10 -5.56
CA ALA A 53 2.95 -8.89 -5.93
C ALA A 53 3.07 -9.24 -7.44
N GLY A 54 1.98 -9.09 -8.20
CA GLY A 54 1.99 -9.28 -9.66
C GLY A 54 2.65 -8.13 -10.43
N ALA A 55 2.55 -6.91 -9.88
CA ALA A 55 3.15 -5.71 -10.45
C ALA A 55 4.42 -5.30 -9.68
N ILE A 56 4.33 -5.25 -8.34
CA ILE A 56 5.42 -4.83 -7.45
C ILE A 56 6.25 -6.05 -7.04
N PRO A 57 7.59 -5.95 -7.04
CA PRO A 57 8.44 -7.03 -6.56
C PRO A 57 8.17 -7.37 -5.10
N THR A 58 8.34 -8.65 -4.75
CA THR A 58 8.29 -9.08 -3.35
C THR A 58 9.42 -8.46 -2.54
N MET A 59 9.27 -8.39 -1.21
CA MET A 59 10.33 -7.90 -0.32
C MET A 59 11.66 -8.62 -0.53
N LYS A 60 11.63 -9.91 -0.82
CA LYS A 60 12.83 -10.71 -1.12
C LYS A 60 13.52 -10.25 -2.42
N ASP A 61 12.74 -9.94 -3.44
CA ASP A 61 13.28 -9.46 -4.72
C ASP A 61 13.75 -8.01 -4.62
N MET A 62 13.09 -7.20 -3.79
CA MET A 62 13.54 -5.86 -3.41
C MET A 62 14.90 -5.92 -2.70
N PHE A 63 15.04 -6.82 -1.73
CA PHE A 63 16.30 -7.02 -1.01
C PHE A 63 17.44 -7.40 -1.96
N LYS A 64 17.20 -8.35 -2.89
CA LYS A 64 18.20 -8.68 -3.93
C LYS A 64 18.55 -7.50 -4.83
N ALA A 65 17.57 -6.67 -5.20
CA ALA A 65 17.84 -5.48 -6.02
C ALA A 65 18.73 -4.47 -5.29
N VAL A 66 18.51 -4.30 -3.98
CA VAL A 66 19.37 -3.50 -3.10
C VAL A 66 20.79 -4.09 -3.06
N GLU A 67 20.94 -5.39 -2.85
CA GLU A 67 22.26 -6.04 -2.83
C GLU A 67 23.04 -5.86 -4.14
N VAL A 68 22.35 -5.95 -5.29
CA VAL A 68 22.96 -5.73 -6.60
C VAL A 68 23.46 -4.28 -6.73
N LYS A 69 22.67 -3.29 -6.30
CA LYS A 69 23.11 -1.88 -6.29
C LYS A 69 24.25 -1.64 -5.29
N ILE A 70 24.29 -2.34 -4.16
CA ILE A 70 25.37 -2.15 -3.16
C ILE A 70 26.70 -2.72 -3.65
N LYS A 71 26.67 -3.85 -4.38
CA LYS A 71 27.88 -4.46 -4.97
C LYS A 71 28.58 -3.59 -6.02
N THR A 72 27.90 -2.58 -6.57
CA THR A 72 28.52 -1.64 -7.52
C THR A 72 29.20 -0.45 -6.82
N LEU A 73 29.07 -0.32 -5.50
CA LEU A 73 29.67 0.74 -4.70
C LEU A 73 31.13 0.44 -4.33
N SER A 74 31.82 1.44 -3.78
CA SER A 74 33.19 1.28 -3.25
C SER A 74 33.24 0.26 -2.11
N LYS A 75 34.42 -0.35 -1.91
CA LYS A 75 34.64 -1.39 -0.92
C LYS A 75 34.28 -0.95 0.50
N ASP A 76 34.64 0.28 0.88
CA ASP A 76 34.30 0.86 2.19
C ASP A 76 32.79 0.90 2.48
N ARG A 77 31.95 1.12 1.44
CA ARG A 77 30.49 1.13 1.56
C ARG A 77 29.92 -0.28 1.68
N GLN A 78 30.52 -1.24 0.95
CA GLN A 78 30.16 -2.65 1.04
C GLN A 78 30.49 -3.20 2.42
N ASP A 79 31.69 -2.91 2.95
CA ASP A 79 32.13 -3.36 4.27
C ASP A 79 31.23 -2.80 5.38
N PHE A 80 30.80 -1.53 5.28
CA PHE A 80 29.84 -0.93 6.21
C PHE A 80 28.47 -1.61 6.15
N TYR A 81 27.97 -1.88 4.94
CA TYR A 81 26.71 -2.59 4.75
C TYR A 81 26.76 -4.03 5.28
N ASP A 82 27.82 -4.77 4.96
CA ASP A 82 28.00 -6.16 5.37
C ASP A 82 28.14 -6.27 6.89
N ALA A 83 28.79 -5.31 7.55
CA ALA A 83 28.86 -5.24 9.01
C ALA A 83 27.48 -5.13 9.67
N ILE A 84 26.55 -4.39 9.05
CA ILE A 84 25.17 -4.25 9.54
C ILE A 84 24.36 -5.51 9.21
N LYS A 85 24.48 -6.00 7.98
CA LYS A 85 23.76 -7.19 7.49
C LYS A 85 24.10 -8.45 8.29
N LEU A 86 25.32 -8.56 8.81
CA LEU A 86 25.76 -9.69 9.65
C LEU A 86 24.89 -9.91 10.89
N GLN A 87 24.20 -8.86 11.38
CA GLN A 87 23.33 -8.96 12.54
C GLN A 87 21.93 -9.47 12.19
N GLN A 88 21.44 -9.28 10.97
CA GLN A 88 20.09 -9.70 10.52
C GLN A 88 20.07 -10.04 9.02
N PRO A 89 20.03 -11.33 8.64
CA PRO A 89 19.96 -11.73 7.24
C PRO A 89 18.55 -11.55 6.66
N GLU A 90 18.45 -10.91 5.49
CA GLU A 90 17.28 -10.88 4.60
C GLU A 90 16.05 -10.03 5.02
N ASN A 91 16.14 -9.19 6.05
CA ASN A 91 15.05 -8.24 6.38
C ASN A 91 15.43 -6.78 6.05
N LEU A 92 14.74 -6.20 5.05
CA LEU A 92 14.98 -4.83 4.58
C LEU A 92 14.53 -3.76 5.60
N GLU A 93 13.45 -4.04 6.34
CA GLU A 93 12.87 -3.11 7.32
C GLU A 93 13.79 -2.98 8.54
N GLU A 94 14.26 -4.10 9.09
CA GLU A 94 15.22 -4.09 10.20
C GLU A 94 16.55 -3.45 9.80
N LEU A 95 17.03 -3.73 8.58
CA LEU A 95 18.23 -3.11 8.01
C LEU A 95 18.09 -1.57 7.97
N LEU A 96 16.96 -1.05 7.47
CA LEU A 96 16.67 0.37 7.47
C LEU A 96 16.55 0.93 8.90
N GLY A 97 15.91 0.19 9.82
CA GLY A 97 15.83 0.56 11.23
C GLY A 97 17.21 0.73 11.89
N ILE A 98 18.16 -0.17 11.60
CA ILE A 98 19.53 -0.07 12.08
C ILE A 98 20.25 1.11 11.41
N LEU A 99 20.05 1.34 10.11
CA LEU A 99 20.65 2.48 9.41
C LEU A 99 20.14 3.82 9.96
N TYR A 100 18.84 3.97 10.22
CA TYR A 100 18.29 5.17 10.84
C TYR A 100 18.82 5.38 12.27
N SER A 101 18.92 4.32 13.05
CA SER A 101 19.51 4.36 14.39
C SER A 101 20.99 4.75 14.35
N SER A 102 21.74 4.19 13.38
CA SER A 102 23.15 4.48 13.15
C SER A 102 23.33 5.93 12.72
N ARG A 103 22.48 6.44 11.82
CA ARG A 103 22.46 7.85 11.43
C ARG A 103 22.31 8.75 12.64
N HIS A 104 21.31 8.49 13.49
CA HIS A 104 21.07 9.31 14.69
C HIS A 104 22.27 9.29 15.64
N TYR A 105 22.87 8.12 15.85
CA TYR A 105 24.08 7.98 16.66
C TYR A 105 25.27 8.76 16.08
N LEU A 106 25.49 8.69 14.76
CA LEU A 106 26.58 9.36 14.07
C LEU A 106 26.40 10.88 14.00
N THR A 107 25.17 11.39 13.98
CA THR A 107 24.89 12.83 14.09
C THR A 107 25.42 13.43 15.39
N CYS A 108 25.46 12.65 16.47
CA CYS A 108 25.94 13.10 17.78
C CYS A 108 27.47 13.07 17.92
N ASP A 109 28.20 12.48 16.97
CA ASP A 109 29.65 12.31 17.03
C ASP A 109 30.36 13.02 15.85
N ALA A 110 30.84 14.24 16.11
CA ALA A 110 31.51 15.08 15.12
C ALA A 110 32.84 14.50 14.59
N THR A 111 33.36 13.42 15.18
CA THR A 111 34.61 12.79 14.71
C THR A 111 34.38 11.78 13.58
N LYS A 112 33.14 11.31 13.38
CA LYS A 112 32.77 10.23 12.42
C LYS A 112 32.04 10.74 11.18
N VAL A 113 32.53 11.86 10.62
CA VAL A 113 31.92 12.51 9.45
C VAL A 113 31.93 11.60 8.21
N LYS A 114 32.93 10.72 8.08
CA LYS A 114 33.04 9.79 6.94
C LYS A 114 31.98 8.69 7.03
N GLU A 115 31.84 8.04 8.17
CA GLU A 115 30.81 7.01 8.39
C GLU A 115 29.40 7.61 8.29
N PHE A 116 29.19 8.83 8.78
CA PHE A 116 27.93 9.54 8.62
C PHE A 116 27.54 9.70 7.15
N LYS A 117 28.47 10.18 6.30
CA LYS A 117 28.22 10.33 4.86
C LYS A 117 27.93 9.00 4.18
N ILE A 118 28.65 7.94 4.54
CA ILE A 118 28.42 6.59 3.99
C ILE A 118 27.02 6.09 4.39
N CYS A 119 26.63 6.25 5.65
CA CYS A 119 25.31 5.84 6.14
C CYS A 119 24.19 6.59 5.41
N GLU A 120 24.33 7.91 5.26
CA GLU A 120 23.41 8.77 4.52
C GLU A 120 23.30 8.40 3.03
N GLU A 121 24.42 8.06 2.39
CA GLU A 121 24.40 7.58 1.00
C GLU A 121 23.70 6.23 0.87
N LEU A 122 23.94 5.30 1.80
CA LEU A 122 23.31 3.98 1.79
C LEU A 122 21.79 4.07 1.99
N ILE A 123 21.32 4.87 2.94
CA ILE A 123 19.89 5.12 3.15
C ILE A 123 19.27 5.64 1.86
N SER A 124 19.87 6.68 1.25
CA SER A 124 19.33 7.25 0.02
C SER A 124 19.28 6.25 -1.14
N ILE A 125 20.29 5.40 -1.29
CA ILE A 125 20.30 4.36 -2.33
C ILE A 125 19.20 3.34 -2.10
N ILE A 126 18.99 2.91 -0.86
CA ILE A 126 17.96 1.92 -0.51
C ILE A 126 16.57 2.51 -0.75
N GLU A 127 16.31 3.73 -0.26
CA GLU A 127 15.04 4.43 -0.48
C GLU A 127 14.77 4.67 -1.98
N GLU A 128 15.78 5.07 -2.75
CA GLU A 128 15.66 5.27 -4.20
C GLU A 128 15.28 3.96 -4.89
N VAL A 129 15.89 2.84 -4.49
CA VAL A 129 15.54 1.51 -5.03
C VAL A 129 14.11 1.14 -4.68
N ILE A 130 13.70 1.34 -3.42
CA ILE A 130 12.33 1.05 -2.96
C ILE A 130 11.33 1.90 -3.75
N PHE A 131 11.53 3.21 -3.80
CA PHE A 131 10.66 4.16 -4.50
C PHE A 131 10.53 3.80 -5.98
N THR A 132 11.65 3.55 -6.66
CA THR A 132 11.67 3.21 -8.10
C THR A 132 10.97 1.88 -8.39
N LYS A 133 11.06 0.92 -7.46
CA LYS A 133 10.43 -0.40 -7.63
C LYS A 133 8.95 -0.39 -7.31
N ILE A 134 8.48 0.48 -6.42
CA ILE A 134 7.04 0.65 -6.13
C ILE A 134 6.39 1.52 -7.22
N ASN A 135 7.05 2.60 -7.64
CA ASN A 135 6.54 3.53 -8.65
C ASN A 135 6.78 2.99 -10.07
N ILE A 136 6.06 1.93 -10.40
CA ILE A 136 6.14 1.27 -11.71
C ILE A 136 5.54 2.19 -12.77
N ASN A 137 6.10 2.13 -13.98
CA ASN A 137 5.56 2.86 -15.12
C ASN A 137 4.14 2.38 -15.47
N ILE A 138 3.21 3.32 -15.58
CA ILE A 138 1.79 3.08 -15.91
C ILE A 138 1.62 2.29 -17.23
N ASN A 139 2.60 2.36 -18.13
CA ASN A 139 2.57 1.67 -19.43
C ASN A 139 3.01 0.18 -19.38
N ASP A 140 3.38 -0.36 -18.21
CA ASP A 140 3.72 -1.77 -18.08
C ASP A 140 2.45 -2.65 -18.14
N SER A 141 2.47 -3.75 -18.90
CA SER A 141 1.32 -4.66 -18.99
C SER A 141 0.96 -5.25 -17.63
N LYS A 142 1.96 -5.50 -16.77
CA LYS A 142 1.72 -6.01 -15.41
C LYS A 142 1.01 -5.02 -14.51
N TYR A 143 1.24 -3.72 -14.74
CA TYR A 143 0.55 -2.66 -14.01
C TYR A 143 -0.93 -2.64 -14.36
N GLU A 144 -1.26 -2.73 -15.66
CA GLU A 144 -2.66 -2.76 -16.10
C GLU A 144 -3.38 -4.01 -15.57
N ASP A 145 -2.75 -5.18 -15.62
CA ASP A 145 -3.34 -6.42 -15.09
C ASP A 145 -3.67 -6.32 -13.58
N ALA A 146 -2.73 -5.78 -12.79
CA ALA A 146 -2.94 -5.54 -11.37
C ALA A 146 -4.05 -4.51 -11.14
N LEU A 147 -4.02 -3.38 -11.86
CA LEU A 147 -5.03 -2.33 -11.76
C LEU A 147 -6.43 -2.86 -12.11
N GLN A 148 -6.56 -3.72 -13.12
CA GLN A 148 -7.82 -4.35 -13.48
C GLN A 148 -8.32 -5.31 -12.40
N LEU A 149 -7.43 -6.03 -11.71
CA LEU A 149 -7.80 -6.85 -10.56
C LEU A 149 -8.40 -5.99 -9.44
N TYR A 150 -7.76 -4.87 -9.09
CA TYR A 150 -8.29 -3.91 -8.11
C TYR A 150 -9.63 -3.32 -8.57
N LYS A 151 -9.76 -2.89 -9.84
CA LYS A 151 -11.03 -2.39 -10.39
C LYS A 151 -12.14 -3.43 -10.27
N ASN A 152 -11.89 -4.68 -10.64
CA ASN A 152 -12.87 -5.76 -10.54
C ASN A 152 -13.28 -6.03 -9.09
N PHE A 153 -12.35 -5.96 -8.14
CA PHE A 153 -12.65 -6.05 -6.72
C PHE A 153 -13.57 -4.90 -6.28
N TYR A 154 -13.20 -3.65 -6.59
CA TYR A 154 -13.97 -2.48 -6.19
C TYR A 154 -15.36 -2.41 -6.84
N LEU A 155 -15.50 -2.86 -8.09
CA LEU A 155 -16.81 -3.00 -8.74
C LEU A 155 -17.71 -3.97 -7.98
N LYS A 156 -17.21 -5.16 -7.62
CA LYS A 156 -17.98 -6.13 -6.82
C LYS A 156 -18.36 -5.57 -5.45
N VAL A 157 -17.45 -4.85 -4.83
CA VAL A 157 -17.62 -4.23 -3.51
C VAL A 157 -18.65 -3.07 -3.55
N ALA A 158 -18.64 -2.27 -4.62
CA ALA A 158 -19.55 -1.14 -4.80
C ALA A 158 -21.00 -1.57 -5.04
N HIS A 159 -21.25 -2.81 -5.50
CA HIS A 159 -22.59 -3.36 -5.69
C HIS A 159 -23.31 -3.76 -4.39
N ARG A 160 -22.70 -3.56 -3.21
CA ARG A 160 -23.37 -3.83 -1.92
C ARG A 160 -24.55 -2.89 -1.72
N ASN A 161 -25.61 -3.41 -1.08
CA ASN A 161 -26.83 -2.65 -0.83
C ASN A 161 -26.55 -1.39 0.02
N LYS A 162 -27.27 -0.30 -0.25
CA LYS A 162 -27.12 1.02 0.38
C LYS A 162 -27.35 0.99 1.90
N ASP A 163 -28.13 0.02 2.37
CA ASP A 163 -28.44 -0.17 3.79
C ASP A 163 -27.30 -0.85 4.58
N LEU A 164 -26.30 -1.40 3.89
CA LEU A 164 -25.16 -2.07 4.53
C LEU A 164 -24.09 -1.08 4.95
N SER A 165 -23.24 -1.48 5.90
CA SER A 165 -22.15 -0.60 6.32
C SER A 165 -21.20 -0.37 5.14
N ARG A 166 -20.66 0.85 5.06
CA ARG A 166 -19.56 1.19 4.15
C ARG A 166 -18.36 0.29 4.37
N ILE A 167 -17.63 0.01 3.31
CA ILE A 167 -16.43 -0.84 3.38
C ILE A 167 -15.28 -0.05 3.98
N SER A 168 -14.57 -0.70 4.90
CA SER A 168 -13.27 -0.24 5.39
C SER A 168 -12.18 -1.15 4.86
N ILE A 169 -11.19 -0.56 4.22
CA ILE A 169 -10.01 -1.23 3.69
C ILE A 169 -8.82 -0.70 4.47
N PHE A 170 -8.12 -1.61 5.13
CA PHE A 170 -6.86 -1.35 5.79
C PHE A 170 -5.77 -1.89 4.88
N THR A 171 -4.73 -1.10 4.64
CA THR A 171 -3.59 -1.54 3.83
C THR A 171 -2.29 -1.22 4.54
N ILE A 172 -1.38 -2.18 4.49
CA ILE A 172 0.03 -2.00 4.88
C ILE A 172 0.91 -1.70 3.65
N ASN A 173 0.32 -1.67 2.45
CA ASN A 173 1.06 -1.38 1.23
C ASN A 173 1.25 0.13 1.07
N ASN A 174 2.43 0.50 0.58
CA ASN A 174 2.79 1.89 0.31
C ASN A 174 2.40 2.35 -1.12
N ASP A 175 1.91 1.44 -1.96
CA ASP A 175 1.53 1.68 -3.36
C ASP A 175 0.24 2.50 -3.53
N LEU A 176 -0.03 2.93 -4.77
CA LEU A 176 -1.18 3.78 -5.14
C LEU A 176 -2.27 3.02 -5.91
N PHE A 177 -2.25 1.68 -5.94
CA PHE A 177 -3.19 0.91 -6.76
C PHE A 177 -4.63 1.08 -6.31
N ASN A 178 -4.85 1.20 -5.00
CA ASN A 178 -6.19 1.39 -4.43
C ASN A 178 -6.80 2.72 -4.89
N GLU A 179 -6.06 3.81 -4.72
CA GLU A 179 -6.48 5.15 -5.14
C GLU A 179 -6.71 5.23 -6.64
N PHE A 180 -5.79 4.71 -7.46
CA PHE A 180 -5.98 4.71 -8.91
C PHE A 180 -7.17 3.87 -9.36
N ALA A 181 -7.44 2.74 -8.70
CA ALA A 181 -8.63 1.94 -9.01
C ALA A 181 -9.92 2.68 -8.64
N LEU A 182 -9.96 3.31 -7.47
CA LEU A 182 -11.10 4.08 -6.98
C LEU A 182 -11.36 5.33 -7.83
N ASP A 183 -10.32 6.09 -8.17
CA ASP A 183 -10.39 7.26 -9.03
C ASP A 183 -10.91 6.88 -10.44
N ASN A 184 -10.40 5.80 -11.02
CA ASN A 184 -10.84 5.31 -12.34
C ASN A 184 -12.30 4.84 -12.35
N LEU A 185 -12.78 4.30 -11.24
CA LEU A 185 -14.18 3.89 -11.07
C LEU A 185 -15.08 5.04 -10.61
N ASN A 186 -14.51 6.23 -10.37
CA ASN A 186 -15.21 7.39 -9.85
C ASN A 186 -15.95 7.08 -8.52
N ILE A 187 -15.35 6.21 -7.70
CA ILE A 187 -15.82 5.81 -6.37
C ILE A 187 -15.18 6.76 -5.36
N SER A 188 -15.99 7.31 -4.45
CA SER A 188 -15.48 8.21 -3.43
C SER A 188 -14.74 7.43 -2.36
N TYR A 189 -13.60 7.95 -1.91
CA TYR A 189 -12.90 7.36 -0.77
C TYR A 189 -12.39 8.41 0.22
N ILE A 190 -12.16 7.96 1.44
CA ILE A 190 -11.58 8.75 2.52
C ILE A 190 -10.31 8.04 2.96
N ASN A 191 -9.16 8.66 2.68
CA ASN A 191 -7.84 8.22 3.13
C ASN A 191 -7.19 9.15 4.17
N GLY A 192 -7.96 10.11 4.70
CA GLY A 192 -7.47 11.17 5.58
C GLY A 192 -7.07 12.45 4.84
N PHE A 193 -6.82 12.36 3.53
CA PHE A 193 -6.71 13.50 2.63
C PHE A 193 -8.05 13.80 1.98
N ASN A 194 -8.21 15.03 1.49
CA ASN A 194 -9.42 15.46 0.82
C ASN A 194 -9.23 15.48 -0.70
N GLY A 195 -10.12 14.75 -1.39
CA GLY A 195 -10.08 14.56 -2.84
C GLY A 195 -9.25 13.34 -3.25
N GLY A 196 -9.42 12.91 -4.50
CA GLY A 196 -8.61 11.83 -5.08
C GLY A 196 -7.30 12.31 -5.71
N ILE A 197 -6.44 11.36 -6.07
CA ILE A 197 -5.16 11.59 -6.75
C ILE A 197 -5.44 12.11 -8.17
N SER A 198 -6.27 11.38 -8.92
CA SER A 198 -6.70 11.75 -10.27
C SER A 198 -8.11 12.31 -10.23
N ARG A 199 -8.23 13.63 -10.19
CA ARG A 199 -9.53 14.31 -10.07
C ARG A 199 -10.21 14.40 -11.43
N PHE A 200 -11.25 13.59 -11.61
CA PHE A 200 -12.14 13.70 -12.76
C PHE A 200 -13.35 14.58 -12.43
N PHE A 201 -13.72 15.45 -13.37
CA PHE A 201 -14.91 16.28 -13.20
C PHE A 201 -16.17 15.43 -13.27
N ASN A 202 -16.93 15.40 -12.18
CA ASN A 202 -18.23 14.76 -12.12
C ASN A 202 -19.27 15.74 -11.55
N PRO A 203 -20.20 16.25 -12.37
CA PRO A 203 -21.25 17.17 -11.94
C PRO A 203 -22.15 16.62 -10.83
N ALA A 204 -22.27 15.31 -10.69
CA ALA A 204 -23.08 14.72 -9.63
C ALA A 204 -22.59 15.16 -8.24
N PHE A 205 -21.28 15.43 -8.07
CA PHE A 205 -20.70 15.90 -6.81
C PHE A 205 -21.29 17.23 -6.30
N PHE A 206 -21.86 18.07 -7.17
CA PHE A 206 -22.55 19.30 -6.74
C PHE A 206 -23.81 19.03 -5.92
N ASN A 207 -24.40 17.84 -6.06
CA ASN A 207 -25.57 17.43 -5.29
C ASN A 207 -25.20 16.76 -3.95
N TYR A 208 -23.92 16.49 -3.69
CA TYR A 208 -23.47 15.91 -2.43
C TYR A 208 -23.17 17.00 -1.41
N THR A 209 -23.55 16.75 -0.15
CA THR A 209 -23.21 17.61 0.98
C THR A 209 -22.30 16.87 1.95
N TYR A 210 -21.15 17.46 2.29
CA TYR A 210 -20.31 16.96 3.36
C TYR A 210 -21.06 17.10 4.70
N SER A 211 -21.33 15.98 5.37
CA SER A 211 -21.94 15.97 6.70
C SER A 211 -21.01 15.29 7.71
N LYS A 212 -20.78 15.97 8.84
CA LYS A 212 -20.06 15.40 9.98
C LYS A 212 -21.05 14.59 10.81
N ARG A 213 -20.72 13.33 11.14
CA ARG A 213 -21.51 12.56 12.11
C ARG A 213 -21.44 13.26 13.47
N MET A 214 -22.56 13.83 13.90
CA MET A 214 -22.70 14.52 15.20
C MET A 214 -22.98 13.53 16.34
N ASP A 215 -23.66 12.41 16.04
CA ASP A 215 -24.02 11.37 17.00
C ASP A 215 -24.26 10.04 16.26
N THR A 216 -24.03 8.88 16.90
CA THR A 216 -24.29 7.56 16.29
C THR A 216 -25.78 7.25 16.14
N SER A 217 -26.65 8.02 16.79
CA SER A 217 -28.09 7.79 16.92
C SER A 217 -28.96 8.60 15.94
N ILE A 218 -28.39 9.57 15.22
CA ILE A 218 -29.15 10.48 14.34
C ILE A 218 -28.69 10.32 12.89
N GLU A 219 -29.39 9.46 12.14
CA GLU A 219 -29.28 9.38 10.67
C GLU A 219 -30.33 10.32 10.05
N LYS A 220 -30.00 11.61 9.90
CA LYS A 220 -30.85 12.60 9.20
C LYS A 220 -30.34 12.98 7.80
N TYR A 221 -29.42 12.20 7.25
CA TYR A 221 -28.88 12.42 5.90
C TYR A 221 -28.85 11.12 5.13
N GLU A 222 -29.20 11.20 3.85
CA GLU A 222 -29.05 10.08 2.92
C GLU A 222 -27.56 9.69 2.85
N PRO A 223 -27.22 8.41 3.03
CA PRO A 223 -25.85 7.96 2.94
C PRO A 223 -25.31 8.22 1.54
N ILE A 224 -24.13 8.83 1.45
CA ILE A 224 -23.36 8.94 0.20
C ILE A 224 -23.16 7.54 -0.37
N GLU A 225 -23.64 7.32 -1.59
CA GLU A 225 -23.46 6.07 -2.32
C GLU A 225 -21.97 5.85 -2.62
N ASN A 226 -21.53 4.58 -2.61
CA ASN A 226 -20.20 4.18 -3.07
C ASN A 226 -19.04 4.92 -2.38
N LEU A 227 -19.07 4.97 -1.04
CA LEU A 227 -17.99 5.51 -0.22
C LEU A 227 -17.15 4.38 0.40
N VAL A 228 -15.83 4.44 0.19
CA VAL A 228 -14.85 3.51 0.76
C VAL A 228 -13.96 4.23 1.77
N TYR A 229 -13.78 3.66 2.95
CA TYR A 229 -12.75 4.12 3.89
C TYR A 229 -11.45 3.38 3.59
N LEU A 230 -10.38 4.10 3.22
CA LEU A 230 -9.08 3.54 2.90
C LEU A 230 -8.06 3.97 3.97
N TYR A 231 -7.70 3.07 4.87
CA TYR A 231 -6.75 3.33 5.92
C TYR A 231 -5.37 2.81 5.52
N LYS A 232 -4.47 3.73 5.17
CA LYS A 232 -3.04 3.45 4.97
C LYS A 232 -2.31 3.61 6.30
N ILE A 233 -1.89 2.49 6.90
CA ILE A 233 -1.31 2.48 8.26
C ILE A 233 0.17 2.89 8.23
N HIS A 234 0.91 2.46 7.20
CA HIS A 234 2.35 2.64 7.04
C HIS A 234 2.75 3.88 6.22
N GLY A 235 1.77 4.65 5.78
CA GLY A 235 1.96 5.76 4.85
C GLY A 235 1.88 5.34 3.38
N SER A 236 2.41 6.17 2.50
CA SER A 236 2.40 5.93 1.07
C SER A 236 3.52 6.67 0.36
N VAL A 237 3.89 6.20 -0.84
CA VAL A 237 4.92 6.83 -1.67
C VAL A 237 4.63 8.27 -2.08
N ASN A 238 3.38 8.72 -2.01
CA ASN A 238 2.99 10.09 -2.34
C ASN A 238 2.86 11.00 -1.10
N TRP A 239 3.14 10.50 0.11
CA TRP A 239 3.06 11.30 1.33
C TRP A 239 4.42 11.88 1.67
N TYR A 240 4.45 13.19 1.95
CA TYR A 240 5.66 13.87 2.38
C TYR A 240 5.38 14.87 3.49
N GLU A 241 6.41 15.14 4.30
CA GLU A 241 6.36 16.21 5.29
C GLU A 241 6.72 17.55 4.64
N ASP A 242 5.81 18.52 4.71
CA ASP A 242 5.99 19.88 4.21
C ASP A 242 6.13 20.85 5.39
N GLU A 243 7.38 21.09 5.80
CA GLU A 243 7.70 22.05 6.87
C GLU A 243 7.55 23.52 6.44
N THR A 244 7.41 23.77 5.13
CA THR A 244 7.35 25.14 4.58
C THR A 244 5.94 25.69 4.49
N SER A 245 4.94 24.81 4.57
CA SER A 245 3.54 25.18 4.37
C SER A 245 2.95 25.98 5.55
N ALA A 246 2.05 26.91 5.23
CA ALA A 246 1.38 27.79 6.19
C ALA A 246 0.39 27.06 7.14
N ASN A 247 0.23 25.74 7.01
CA ASN A 247 -0.71 24.97 7.79
C ASN A 247 -0.05 24.48 9.09
N THR A 248 -0.32 25.17 10.20
CA THR A 248 0.37 24.92 11.48
C THR A 248 -0.05 23.61 12.16
N TYR A 249 -1.18 23.02 11.75
CA TYR A 249 -1.77 21.87 12.46
C TYR A 249 -1.35 20.52 11.90
N PHE A 250 -1.18 20.41 10.58
CA PHE A 250 -0.85 19.15 9.92
C PHE A 250 0.29 19.40 8.91
N LYS A 251 1.42 18.71 9.13
CA LYS A 251 2.62 18.84 8.29
C LYS A 251 2.69 17.81 7.16
N ILE A 252 1.83 16.80 7.17
CA ILE A 252 1.82 15.75 6.15
C ILE A 252 0.97 16.21 4.97
N LYS A 253 1.53 16.12 3.77
CA LYS A 253 0.91 16.49 2.51
C LYS A 253 1.00 15.35 1.50
N GLU A 254 0.00 15.28 0.63
CA GLU A 254 -0.09 14.30 -0.44
C GLU A 254 0.28 14.94 -1.79
N GLU A 255 1.17 14.29 -2.54
CA GLU A 255 1.48 14.65 -3.92
C GLU A 255 0.43 14.05 -4.86
N THR A 256 -0.37 14.93 -5.47
CA THR A 256 -1.41 14.53 -6.43
C THR A 256 -0.88 14.37 -7.86
N SER A 257 0.23 15.03 -8.20
CA SER A 257 0.73 15.00 -9.58
C SER A 257 1.71 13.85 -9.77
N ILE A 258 1.29 12.82 -10.52
CA ILE A 258 2.12 11.64 -10.84
C ILE A 258 3.43 12.06 -11.53
N THR A 259 3.42 13.11 -12.35
CA THR A 259 4.60 13.65 -13.03
C THR A 259 5.64 14.24 -12.07
N ASN A 260 5.22 14.62 -10.86
CA ASN A 260 6.06 15.20 -9.82
C ASN A 260 6.52 14.16 -8.79
N LEU A 261 6.02 12.91 -8.86
CA LEU A 261 6.50 11.80 -8.06
C LEU A 261 7.92 11.40 -8.50
N LYS A 262 8.90 12.15 -7.99
CA LYS A 262 10.32 11.84 -8.11
C LYS A 262 10.87 11.63 -6.71
N TYR A 263 11.72 10.61 -6.56
CA TYR A 263 12.52 10.49 -5.36
C TYR A 263 13.34 11.77 -5.19
N SER A 264 13.20 12.41 -4.03
CA SER A 264 14.01 13.54 -3.62
C SER A 264 14.55 13.25 -2.24
N LYS A 265 15.87 13.33 -2.10
CA LYS A 265 16.56 13.11 -0.82
C LYS A 265 16.12 14.11 0.26
N ASP A 266 15.65 15.30 -0.17
CA ASP A 266 15.22 16.38 0.72
C ASP A 266 13.73 16.29 1.10
N ILE A 267 12.97 15.38 0.48
CA ILE A 267 11.57 15.15 0.78
C ILE A 267 11.50 13.90 1.66
N ASN A 268 11.21 14.08 2.95
CA ASN A 268 10.91 12.97 3.86
C ASN A 268 9.63 12.28 3.38
N THR A 269 9.78 11.34 2.45
CA THR A 269 8.70 10.52 1.94
C THR A 269 8.33 9.56 3.05
N LEU A 270 7.10 9.65 3.54
CA LEU A 270 6.63 8.87 4.69
C LEU A 270 6.29 7.45 4.23
N MET A 271 7.34 6.67 4.04
CA MET A 271 7.29 5.21 4.03
C MET A 271 7.79 4.75 5.39
N THR A 272 6.90 4.73 6.39
CA THR A 272 7.20 4.00 7.63
C THR A 272 7.12 2.52 7.30
N THR A 273 8.27 1.87 7.18
CA THR A 273 8.35 0.41 7.18
C THR A 273 7.88 -0.09 8.53
#